data_AF-X1MCG6-F1
#
_entry.id   AF-X1MCG6-F1
#
_cell.length_a   1.000
_cell.length_b   1.000
_cell.length_c   1.000
_cell.angle_alpha   90.00
_cell.angle_beta   90.00
_cell.angle_gamma   90.00
#
_symmetry.space_group_name_H-M   'P 1'
#
loop_
_entity.id
_entity.type
_entity.pdbx_description
1 polymer ?
#
loop_
_entity_poly.entity_id
_entity_poly.type
_entity_poly.pdbx_seq_one_letter_code
_entity_poly.pdbx_strand_id
1 'polypeptide(L)'
;AERHSEMPHGGFVLRVGKTGECHKQLMEFRLELTSNPEFTGSVLVAYARAAYRLNKEGQIGAKTVFDIAPAYLSMKSLEELRKEML
;
A
#
# COMPACT_ATOMS: atom_id res chain seq x y z
N ALA A 1 -2.76 -26.46 7.65
CA ALA A 1 -2.85 -24.99 7.75
C ALA A 1 -2.19 -24.42 9.03
N GLU A 2 -1.58 -25.24 9.89
CA GLU A 2 -1.24 -24.83 11.28
C GLU A 2 0.20 -24.31 11.52
N ARG A 3 1.09 -24.26 10.53
CA ARG A 3 2.52 -23.92 10.77
C ARG A 3 2.91 -22.45 10.55
N HIS A 4 1.94 -21.56 10.31
CA HIS A 4 2.19 -20.18 9.90
C HIS A 4 1.14 -19.18 10.40
N SER A 5 0.36 -19.51 11.42
CA SER A 5 -0.79 -18.68 11.87
C SER A 5 -0.37 -17.33 12.46
N GLU A 6 0.74 -17.28 13.17
CA GLU A 6 1.29 -16.05 13.74
C GLU A 6 2.79 -16.00 13.40
N MET A 7 3.14 -15.17 12.42
CA MET A 7 4.52 -14.85 12.10
C MET A 7 4.70 -13.36 12.31
N PRO A 8 5.15 -12.94 13.51
CA PRO A 8 5.60 -11.58 13.73
C PRO A 8 6.63 -11.23 12.67
N HIS A 9 6.40 -10.15 11.95
CA HIS A 9 7.25 -9.72 10.85
C HIS A 9 7.22 -8.22 10.73
N GLY A 10 8.12 -7.69 9.92
CA GLY A 10 8.24 -6.26 9.74
C GLY A 10 9.49 -5.94 8.96
N GLY A 11 9.85 -4.67 8.97
CA GLY A 11 11.04 -4.21 8.29
C GLY A 11 10.98 -2.73 8.03
N PHE A 12 12.09 -2.23 7.50
CA PHE A 12 12.28 -0.84 7.16
C PHE A 12 12.67 -0.71 5.69
N VAL A 13 12.05 0.25 5.01
CA VAL A 13 12.54 0.78 3.74
C VAL A 13 13.04 2.19 4.04
N LEU A 14 14.35 2.38 3.88
CA LEU A 14 15.03 3.63 4.17
C LEU A 14 15.60 4.23 2.89
N ARG A 15 15.31 5.52 2.68
CA ARG A 15 15.95 6.33 1.64
C ARG A 15 16.60 7.54 2.28
N VAL A 16 17.94 7.57 2.24
CA VAL A 16 18.73 8.73 2.62
C VAL A 16 19.20 9.45 1.36
N GLY A 17 18.88 10.73 1.25
CA GLY A 17 19.23 11.59 0.13
C GLY A 17 19.83 12.91 0.59
N LYS A 18 20.26 13.71 -0.39
CA LYS A 18 20.74 15.08 -0.18
C LYS A 18 20.11 15.99 -1.23
N THR A 19 19.75 17.21 -0.85
CA THR A 19 19.20 18.26 -1.74
C THR A 19 19.96 19.57 -1.57
N GLY A 20 19.99 20.42 -2.62
CA GLY A 20 20.60 21.76 -2.58
C GLY A 20 22.05 21.76 -2.10
N GLU A 21 22.37 22.64 -1.14
CA GLU A 21 23.68 22.75 -0.45
C GLU A 21 23.94 21.59 0.54
N CYS A 22 23.72 20.34 0.10
CA CYS A 22 24.00 19.12 0.89
C CYS A 22 23.06 18.90 2.09
N HIS A 23 21.84 19.46 2.06
CA HIS A 23 20.82 19.20 3.07
C HIS A 23 20.41 17.72 3.05
N LYS A 24 20.69 17.00 4.13
CA LYS A 24 20.33 15.58 4.26
C LYS A 24 18.81 15.43 4.42
N GLN A 25 18.24 14.48 3.69
CA GLN A 25 16.83 14.13 3.74
C GLN A 25 16.71 12.63 4.06
N LEU A 26 15.80 12.26 4.94
CA LEU A 26 15.51 10.87 5.30
C LEU A 26 14.03 10.59 5.02
N MET A 27 13.76 9.52 4.29
CA MET A 27 12.43 8.93 4.18
C MET A 27 12.48 7.52 4.76
N GLU A 28 11.57 7.23 5.67
CA GLU A 28 11.45 5.94 6.35
C GLU A 28 10.03 5.40 6.20
N PHE A 29 9.93 4.13 5.83
CA PHE A 29 8.69 3.36 5.87
C PHE A 29 8.92 2.11 6.71
N ARG A 30 8.09 1.90 7.74
CA ARG A 30 8.22 0.81 8.72
C ARG A 30 6.94 -0.03 8.73
N LEU A 31 7.13 -1.35 8.80
CA LEU A 31 6.08 -2.29 9.19
C LEU A 31 6.46 -2.96 10.51
N GLU A 32 5.48 -3.07 11.40
CA GLU A 32 5.55 -3.81 12.65
C GLU A 32 4.27 -4.63 12.79
N LEU A 33 4.38 -5.93 12.53
CA LEU A 33 3.23 -6.80 12.33
C LEU A 33 3.24 -7.91 13.39
N THR A 34 2.12 -8.08 14.07
CA THR A 34 1.87 -9.24 14.93
C THR A 34 1.56 -10.50 14.10
N SER A 35 0.88 -10.34 12.96
CA SER A 35 0.58 -11.40 12.00
C SER A 35 0.84 -10.96 10.55
N ASN A 36 1.93 -11.45 9.97
CA ASN A 36 2.27 -11.19 8.56
C ASN A 36 1.23 -11.73 7.55
N PRO A 37 0.65 -12.94 7.72
CA PRO A 37 -0.39 -13.43 6.82
C PRO A 37 -1.65 -12.57 6.84
N GLU A 38 -2.09 -12.09 8.00
CA GLU A 38 -3.29 -11.24 8.11
C GLU A 38 -3.07 -9.86 7.50
N PHE A 39 -1.88 -9.27 7.72
CA PHE A 39 -1.51 -8.03 7.06
C PHE A 39 -1.49 -8.19 5.53
N THR A 40 -0.86 -9.26 5.04
CA THR A 40 -0.82 -9.58 3.61
C THR A 40 -2.23 -9.78 3.05
N GLY A 41 -3.10 -10.49 3.77
CA GLY A 41 -4.50 -10.67 3.41
C GLY A 41 -5.26 -9.33 3.33
N SER A 42 -5.04 -8.43 4.28
CA SER A 42 -5.63 -7.09 4.29
C SER A 42 -5.20 -6.28 3.07
N VAL A 43 -3.92 -6.33 2.71
CA VAL A 43 -3.39 -5.69 1.50
C VAL A 43 -4.06 -6.29 0.25
N LEU A 44 -4.12 -7.62 0.13
CA LEU A 44 -4.77 -8.28 -1.01
C LEU A 44 -6.23 -7.87 -1.18
N VAL A 45 -7.00 -7.77 -0.10
CA VAL A 45 -8.41 -7.32 -0.16
C VAL A 45 -8.53 -5.88 -0.64
N ALA A 46 -7.63 -4.98 -0.21
CA ALA A 46 -7.61 -3.60 -0.70
C ALA A 46 -7.28 -3.54 -2.21
N TYR A 47 -6.34 -4.36 -2.70
CA TYR A 47 -6.01 -4.43 -4.11
C TYR A 47 -7.08 -5.15 -4.96
N ALA A 48 -7.83 -6.10 -4.39
CA ALA A 48 -8.97 -6.70 -5.08
C ALA A 48 -10.05 -5.65 -5.42
N ARG A 49 -10.28 -4.68 -4.51
CA ARG A 49 -11.16 -3.52 -4.79
C ARG A 49 -10.66 -2.69 -5.96
N ALA A 50 -9.36 -2.42 -6.03
CA ALA A 50 -8.75 -1.70 -7.13
C ALA A 50 -8.92 -2.47 -8.46
N ALA A 51 -8.63 -3.77 -8.47
CA ALA A 51 -8.80 -4.62 -9.65
C ALA A 51 -10.26 -4.62 -10.15
N TYR A 52 -11.23 -4.70 -9.23
CA TYR A 52 -12.65 -4.60 -9.58
C TYR A 52 -13.01 -3.27 -10.25
N ARG A 53 -12.57 -2.14 -9.70
CA ARG A 53 -12.83 -0.81 -10.26
C ARG A 53 -12.19 -0.63 -11.64
N LEU A 54 -10.92 -1.02 -11.78
CA LEU A 54 -10.21 -0.98 -13.05
C LEU A 54 -10.90 -1.85 -14.12
N ASN A 55 -11.41 -3.02 -13.74
CA ASN A 55 -12.19 -3.85 -14.65
C ASN A 55 -13.50 -3.15 -15.09
N LYS A 56 -14.19 -2.45 -14.18
CA LYS A 56 -15.39 -1.65 -14.53
C LYS A 56 -15.07 -0.49 -15.46
N GLU A 57 -13.86 0.03 -15.41
CA GLU A 57 -13.34 1.06 -16.33
C GLU A 57 -12.81 0.47 -17.65
N GLY A 58 -12.89 -0.85 -17.84
CA GLY A 58 -12.46 -1.54 -19.06
C GLY A 58 -10.96 -1.82 -19.14
N GLN A 59 -10.19 -1.59 -18.07
CA GLN A 59 -8.78 -1.94 -18.04
C GLN A 59 -8.57 -3.45 -17.90
N ILE A 60 -7.62 -3.97 -18.67
CA ILE A 60 -7.24 -5.40 -18.70
C ILE A 60 -5.71 -5.57 -18.69
N GLY A 61 -5.25 -6.78 -18.39
CA GLY A 61 -3.84 -7.13 -18.34
C GLY A 61 -3.25 -7.12 -16.93
N ALA A 62 -2.02 -7.60 -16.81
CA ALA A 62 -1.31 -7.65 -15.53
C ALA A 62 -0.90 -6.23 -15.08
N LYS A 63 -1.07 -5.96 -13.78
CA LYS A 63 -0.69 -4.71 -13.12
C LYS A 63 0.08 -5.03 -11.84
N THR A 64 0.99 -4.14 -11.48
CA THR A 64 1.74 -4.17 -10.23
C THR A 64 1.29 -3.02 -9.32
N VAL A 65 1.79 -2.98 -8.08
CA VAL A 65 1.50 -1.90 -7.12
C VAL A 65 1.89 -0.51 -7.64
N PHE A 66 2.81 -0.42 -8.60
CA PHE A 66 3.22 0.86 -9.20
C PHE A 66 2.21 1.42 -10.20
N ASP A 67 1.28 0.60 -10.68
CA ASP A 67 0.25 0.99 -11.65
C ASP A 67 -1.06 1.44 -10.98
N ILE A 68 -1.19 1.27 -9.66
CA ILE A 68 -2.44 1.45 -8.93
C ILE A 68 -2.35 2.71 -8.07
N ALA A 69 -3.10 3.75 -8.43
CA ALA A 69 -3.18 4.94 -7.60
C ALA A 69 -3.86 4.62 -6.24
N PRO A 70 -3.39 5.20 -5.11
CA PRO A 70 -3.93 4.89 -3.78
C PRO A 70 -5.45 5.07 -3.62
N ALA A 71 -6.06 5.99 -4.39
CA ALA A 71 -7.50 6.22 -4.38
C ALA A 71 -8.33 4.97 -4.75
N TYR A 72 -7.79 4.08 -5.58
CA TYR A 72 -8.46 2.81 -5.95
C TYR A 72 -8.56 1.83 -4.77
N LEU A 73 -7.67 1.96 -3.77
CA LEU A 73 -7.62 1.09 -2.61
C LEU A 73 -8.68 1.45 -1.57
N SER A 74 -9.14 2.71 -1.53
CA SER A 74 -10.11 3.17 -0.54
C SER A 74 -11.55 2.79 -0.90
N MET A 75 -12.35 2.47 0.10
CA MET A 75 -13.81 2.33 -0.04
C MET A 75 -14.53 3.68 -0.15
N LYS A 76 -13.89 4.78 0.29
CA LYS A 76 -14.44 6.13 0.24
C LYS A 76 -14.51 6.65 -1.20
N SER A 77 -15.43 7.56 -1.44
CA SER A 77 -15.50 8.35 -2.67
C SER A 77 -14.28 9.28 -2.80
N LEU A 78 -14.03 9.76 -4.02
CA LEU A 78 -12.95 10.72 -4.27
C LEU A 78 -13.17 12.06 -3.53
N GLU A 79 -14.42 12.45 -3.32
CA GLU A 79 -14.76 13.66 -2.56
C GLU A 79 -14.41 13.50 -1.07
N GLU A 80 -14.83 12.40 -0.45
CA GLU A 80 -14.50 12.09 0.95
C GLU A 80 -12.99 11.98 1.17
N LEU A 81 -12.26 11.32 0.25
CA LEU A 81 -10.80 11.23 0.31
C LEU A 81 -10.14 12.61 0.32
N ARG A 82 -10.59 13.53 -0.54
CA ARG A 82 -10.06 14.90 -0.56
C ARG A 82 -10.42 15.67 0.70
N LYS A 83 -11.63 15.48 1.24
CA LYS A 83 -12.09 16.19 2.43
C LYS A 83 -11.36 15.76 3.70
N GLU A 84 -11.01 14.49 3.80
CA GLU A 84 -10.53 13.89 5.06
C GLU A 84 -9.02 13.63 5.08
N MET A 85 -8.35 13.56 3.92
CA MET A 85 -6.96 13.11 3.81
C MET A 85 -6.03 14.02 2.99
N LEU A 86 -6.52 15.14 2.45
CA LEU A 86 -5.75 16.17 1.72
C LEU A 86 -6.10 17.58 2.23
#